data_AF-A0A935H7P1-F1
#
_entry.id   AF-A0A935H7P1-F1
#
_cell.length_a   1.000
_cell.length_b   1.000
_cell.length_c   1.000
_cell.angle_alpha   90.00
_cell.angle_beta   90.00
_cell.angle_gamma   90.00
#
_symmetry.space_group_name_H-M   'P 1'
#
loop_
_entity.id
_entity.type
_entity.pdbx_description
1 polymer ?
#
loop_
_entity_poly.entity_id
_entity_poly.type
_entity_poly.pdbx_seq_one_letter_code
_entity_poly.pdbx_strand_id
1 'polypeptide(L)' 'MIAGGLGNVIDRIRIGAVVDFVDFYWRLWHWPAFNFADAYIFIAAGFVIVCRF' A
#
# COMPACT_ATOMS: atom_id res chain seq x y z
N MET A 1 5.36 -8.24 -0.01
CA MET A 1 5.28 -7.76 1.39
C MET A 1 6.49 -6.93 1.77
N ILE A 2 7.68 -7.54 1.90
CA ILE A 2 8.88 -6.85 2.41
C ILE A 2 9.25 -5.61 1.58
N ALA A 3 9.27 -5.72 0.24
CA ALA A 3 9.61 -4.59 -0.62
C ALA A 3 8.66 -3.39 -0.45
N GLY A 4 7.35 -3.62 -0.34
CA GLY A 4 6.36 -2.56 -0.10
C GLY A 4 6.52 -1.93 1.29
N GLY A 5 6.72 -2.75 2.32
CA GLY A 5 6.99 -2.25 3.67
C GLY A 5 8.26 -1.40 3.74
N LEU A 6 9.32 -1.83 3.05
CA LEU A 6 10.56 -1.08 2.95
C LEU A 6 10.38 0.26 2.23
N GLY A 7 9.57 0.31 1.16
CA GLY A 7 9.22 1.55 0.47
C GLY A 7 8.60 2.58 1.42
N ASN A 8 7.55 2.19 2.15
CA ASN A 8 6.89 3.07 3.12
C ASN A 8 7.83 3.51 4.25
N VAL A 9 8.76 2.65 4.70
CA VAL A 9 9.77 3.02 5.70
C VAL A 9 10.77 4.04 5.16
N ILE A 10 11.25 3.86 3.92
CA ILE A 10 12.16 4.81 3.27
C ILE A 10 11.49 6.18 3.15
N ASP A 11 10.22 6.23 2.76
CA ASP A 11 9.47 7.48 2.66
C ASP A 11 9.35 8.18 4.01
N ARG A 12 9.04 7.43 5.07
CA ARG A 12 9.01 7.97 6.45
C ARG A 12 10.36 8.55 6.88
N ILE A 13 11.47 7.92 6.51
CA ILE A 13 12.81 8.41 6.85
C ILE A 13 13.16 9.68 6.07
N ARG A 14 12.77 9.76 4.78
CA ARG A 14 13.15 10.86 3.89
C ARG A 14 12.25 12.08 4.00
N ILE A 15 10.93 11.85 4.09
CA ILE A 15 9.88 12.87 3.97
C ILE A 15 9.21 13.11 5.33
N GLY A 16 9.38 12.19 6.30
CA GLY A 16 8.68 12.23 7.59
C GLY A 16 7.26 11.68 7.55
N ALA A 17 6.77 11.31 6.36
CA ALA A 17 5.44 10.75 6.13
C ALA A 17 5.47 9.77 4.96
N VAL A 18 4.41 8.97 4.83
CA VAL A 18 4.17 8.14 3.65
C VAL A 18 3.37 8.97 2.65
N VAL A 19 3.76 8.98 1.38
CA VAL A 19 3.06 9.75 0.35
C VAL A 19 2.08 8.85 -0.37
N ASP A 20 0.79 9.06 -0.09
CA ASP A 20 -0.31 8.38 -0.77
C ASP A 20 -0.80 9.22 -1.94
N PHE A 21 -0.94 8.61 -3.11
CA PHE A 21 -1.25 9.31 -4.36
C PHE A 21 -2.39 8.67 -5.17
N VAL A 22 -2.82 7.47 -4.81
CA VAL A 22 -3.98 6.81 -5.43
C VAL A 22 -5.19 7.07 -4.54
N ASP A 23 -6.13 7.88 -5.02
CA ASP A 23 -7.44 8.10 -4.40
C ASP A 23 -8.53 7.52 -5.29
N PHE A 24 -9.32 6.61 -4.74
CA PHE A 24 -10.50 6.07 -5.42
C PHE A 24 -11.75 6.59 -4.75
N TYR A 25 -12.64 7.17 -5.54
CA TYR A 25 -13.88 7.73 -5.03
C TYR A 25 -15.06 7.35 -5.90
N TRP A 26 -16.22 7.28 -5.26
CA TRP A 26 -17.51 7.15 -5.90
C TRP A 26 -18.51 8.12 -5.27
N ARG A 27 -18.92 9.13 -6.04
CA ARG A 27 -19.73 10.26 -5.56
C ARG A 27 -19.04 10.96 -4.39
N LEU A 28 -19.62 10.90 -3.19
CA LEU A 28 -19.12 11.50 -1.96
C LEU A 28 -18.31 10.52 -1.10
N TRP A 29 -18.26 9.26 -1.50
CA TRP A 29 -17.53 8.24 -0.76
C TRP A 29 -16.12 8.11 -1.31
N HIS A 30 -15.13 8.20 -0.43
CA HIS A 30 -13.72 8.02 -0.74
C HIS A 30 -13.23 6.73 -0.07
N TRP A 31 -12.59 5.89 -0.86
CA TRP A 31 -11.73 4.86 -0.32
C TRP A 31 -10.48 5.54 0.27
N PRO A 32 -9.91 5.04 1.37
CA PRO A 32 -8.65 5.58 1.90
C PRO A 32 -7.59 5.62 0.82
N ALA A 33 -6.94 6.78 0.64
CA ALA A 33 -5.84 6.91 -0.29
C ALA A 33 -4.72 5.92 0.05
N PHE A 34 -4.04 5.42 -0.98
CA PHE A 34 -2.94 4.46 -0.82
C PHE A 34 -1.88 4.69 -1.88
N ASN A 35 -0.75 3.99 -1.76
CA ASN A 35 0.35 4.03 -2.71
C ASN A 35 0.68 2.65 -3.29
N PHE A 36 1.66 2.59 -4.20
CA PHE A 36 2.06 1.31 -4.78
C PHE A 36 2.70 0.34 -3.77
N ALA A 37 3.39 0.83 -2.74
CA ALA A 37 3.94 -0.03 -1.69
C ALA A 37 2.80 -0.78 -0.95
N ASP A 38 1.68 -0.13 -0.68
CA ASP A 38 0.50 -0.78 -0.08
C ASP A 38 -0.12 -1.82 -1.02
N ALA A 39 -0.23 -1.52 -2.31
CA ALA A 39 -0.72 -2.46 -3.31
C ALA A 39 0.17 -3.72 -3.41
N TYR A 40 1.51 -3.55 -3.37
CA TYR A 40 2.45 -4.68 -3.34
C TYR A 40 2.38 -5.49 -2.06
N ILE A 41 2.10 -4.86 -0.92
CA ILE A 41 1.84 -5.59 0.33
C ILE A 41 0.56 -6.42 0.19
N PHE A 42 -0.52 -5.81 -0.30
CA PHE A 42 -1.82 -6.47 -0.48
C PHE A 42 -1.75 -7.67 -1.42
N ILE A 43 -1.19 -7.51 -2.62
CA ILE A 43 -1.07 -8.59 -3.61
C ILE A 43 -0.23 -9.75 -3.05
N ALA A 44 0.91 -9.44 -2.42
CA ALA A 44 1.75 -10.47 -1.81
C ALA A 44 1.05 -11.17 -0.63
N ALA A 45 0.23 -10.46 0.14
CA ALA A 45 -0.59 -11.06 1.20
C ALA A 45 -1.61 -12.03 0.63
N GLY A 46 -2.34 -11.62 -0.41
CA GLY A 46 -3.27 -12.48 -1.12
C GLY A 46 -2.58 -13.71 -1.70
N PHE A 47 -1.40 -13.54 -2.30
CA PHE A 47 -0.62 -14.66 -2.83
C PHE A 47 -0.19 -15.66 -1.75
N VAL A 48 0.30 -15.19 -0.59
CA VAL A 48 0.64 -16.07 0.54
C VAL A 48 -0.58 -16.85 1.02
N ILE A 49 -1.74 -16.20 1.12
CA ILE A 49 -2.99 -16.85 1.52
C ILE A 49 -3.37 -17.93 0.49
N VAL A 50 -3.39 -17.59 -0.80
CA VAL A 50 -3.78 -18.51 -1.89
C VAL A 50 -2.82 -19.69 -1.99
N CYS A 51 -1.51 -19.47 -1.93
CA CYS A 51 -0.51 -20.55 -2.02
C CYS A 51 -0.42 -21.40 -0.75
N ARG A 52 -1.06 -21.00 0.35
CA ARG A 52 -1.10 -21.76 1.60
C ARG A 52 -2.35 -22.66 1.71
N PHE A 53 -3.28 -22.55 0.77
CA PHE A 53 -4.33 -23.54 0.52
C PHE A 53 -3.79 -24.67 -0.36
#